data_AF-A0A944YUP7-F1
#
_entry.id   AF-A0A944YUP7-F1
#
_cell.length_a   1.000
_cell.length_b   1.000
_cell.length_c   1.000
_cell.angle_alpha   90.00
_cell.angle_beta   90.00
_cell.angle_gamma   90.00
#
_symmetry.space_group_name_H-M   'P 1'
#
loop_
_entity.id
_entity.type
_entity.pdbx_description
1 polymer ?
#
loop_
_entity_poly.entity_id
_entity_poly.type
_entity_poly.pdbx_seq_one_letter_code
_entity_poly.pdbx_strand_id
1 'polypeptide(L)'
;MEVHEGSINRGGYWAQALYLTPWNIQPVVKYESFDHDTDTDDNAESIITFGFNYFFNDWTRLQLNYLYKAEEGNEIVNDELLIQLQVKF
;
A
#
# COMPACT_ATOMS: atom_id res chain seq x y z
N MET A 1 24.80 -24.39 21.68
CA MET A 1 24.37 -23.00 21.42
C MET A 1 22.86 -23.06 21.34
N GLU A 2 22.19 -22.54 22.37
CA GLU A 2 20.75 -22.40 22.41
C GLU A 2 20.34 -21.45 21.29
N VAL A 3 19.59 -21.95 20.32
CA VAL A 3 18.90 -21.07 19.36
C VAL A 3 17.70 -20.56 20.14
N HIS A 4 17.81 -19.36 20.72
CA HIS A 4 16.63 -18.62 21.14
C HIS A 4 15.89 -18.23 19.86
N GLU A 5 15.04 -19.12 19.38
CA GLU A 5 14.02 -18.82 18.39
C GLU A 5 13.04 -17.85 19.07
N GLY A 6 13.37 -16.56 19.05
CA GLY A 6 12.37 -15.52 19.27
C GLY A 6 11.33 -15.71 18.19
N SER A 7 10.14 -16.18 18.57
CA SER A 7 9.03 -16.43 17.67
C SER A 7 8.47 -15.10 17.18
N ILE A 8 9.15 -14.44 16.23
CA ILE A 8 8.67 -13.19 15.63
C ILE A 8 7.40 -13.53 14.85
N ASN A 9 6.25 -13.30 15.46
CA ASN A 9 4.95 -13.48 14.85
C ASN A 9 4.66 -12.25 14.00
N ARG A 10 4.68 -12.43 12.68
CA ARG A 10 4.38 -11.38 11.70
C ARG A 10 2.98 -11.57 11.17
N GLY A 11 2.17 -10.53 11.27
CA GLY A 11 0.78 -10.53 10.83
C GLY A 11 0.51 -9.30 9.99
N GLY A 12 -0.29 -9.43 8.94
CA GLY A 12 -0.68 -8.28 8.16
C GLY A 12 -1.97 -8.53 7.41
N TYR A 13 -2.72 -7.47 7.17
CA TYR A 13 -3.91 -7.51 6.36
C TYR A 13 -3.92 -6.31 5.42
N TRP A 14 -4.58 -6.49 4.29
CA TRP A 14 -4.82 -5.40 3.38
C TRP A 14 -6.23 -5.50 2.82
N ALA A 15 -6.80 -4.35 2.52
CA ALA A 15 -8.07 -4.22 1.84
C ALA A 15 -7.93 -3.20 0.73
N GLN A 16 -8.56 -3.47 -0.41
CA GLN A 16 -8.56 -2.55 -1.54
C GLN A 16 -9.95 -2.41 -2.12
N ALA A 17 -10.32 -1.18 -2.42
CA ALA A 17 -11.51 -0.82 -3.16
C ALA A 17 -11.10 -0.19 -4.49
N LEU A 18 -11.69 -0.67 -5.58
CA LEU A 18 -11.54 -0.07 -6.91
C LEU A 18 -12.92 0.11 -7.52
N TYR A 19 -13.11 1.20 -8.26
CA TYR A 19 -14.34 1.45 -8.99
C TYR A 19 -14.03 1.94 -10.40
N LEU A 20 -14.45 1.21 -11.43
CA LEU A 20 -14.26 1.65 -12.82
C LEU A 20 -15.43 2.54 -13.25
N THR A 21 -15.14 3.81 -13.50
CA THR A 21 -16.12 4.78 -13.99
C THR A 21 -16.35 4.63 -15.50
N PRO A 22 -17.50 5.09 -16.05
CA PRO A 22 -17.74 5.11 -17.49
C PRO A 22 -16.77 5.99 -18.30
N TRP A 23 -15.96 6.82 -17.64
CA TRP A 23 -15.00 7.73 -18.29
C TRP A 23 -13.57 7.18 -18.33
N ASN A 24 -13.40 5.86 -18.16
CA ASN A 24 -12.10 5.17 -18.16
C ASN A 24 -11.16 5.63 -17.04
N ILE A 25 -11.73 6.12 -15.93
CA ILE A 25 -11.01 6.45 -14.71
C ILE A 25 -11.37 5.41 -13.66
N GLN A 26 -10.37 4.85 -13.00
CA GLN A 26 -10.54 3.95 -11.88
C GLN A 26 -9.84 4.52 -10.65
N PRO A 27 -10.56 5.19 -9.74
CA PRO A 27 -10.05 5.42 -8.39
C PRO A 27 -9.74 4.10 -7.69
N VAL A 28 -8.67 4.13 -6.89
CA VAL A 28 -8.16 3.03 -6.09
C VAL A 28 -7.90 3.56 -4.69
N VAL A 29 -8.46 2.90 -3.69
CA VAL A 29 -8.08 3.12 -2.30
C VAL A 29 -7.64 1.80 -1.73
N LYS A 30 -6.45 1.77 -1.14
CA LYS A 30 -5.90 0.57 -0.49
C LYS A 30 -5.49 0.93 0.92
N TYR A 31 -5.83 0.08 1.86
CA TYR A 31 -5.35 0.13 3.23
C TYR A 31 -4.53 -1.13 3.47
N GLU A 32 -3.33 -0.97 3.98
CA GLU A 32 -2.42 -2.05 4.36
C GLU A 32 -2.02 -1.80 5.80
N SER A 33 -2.05 -2.84 6.61
CA SER A 33 -1.51 -2.81 7.97
C SER A 33 -0.62 -4.03 8.13
N PHE A 34 0.60 -3.77 8.55
CA PHE A 34 1.64 -4.77 8.74
C PHE A 34 2.19 -4.64 10.15
N ASP A 35 2.11 -5.73 10.89
CA ASP A 35 2.68 -5.86 12.23
C ASP A 35 3.96 -6.68 12.12
N HIS A 36 5.09 -6.02 12.38
CA HIS A 36 6.42 -6.61 12.29
C HIS A 36 6.71 -7.58 13.44
N ASP A 37 6.02 -7.45 14.58
CA ASP A 37 6.19 -8.28 15.76
C ASP A 37 5.00 -8.15 16.73
N THR A 38 4.05 -9.09 16.69
CA THR A 38 2.85 -9.05 17.54
C THR A 38 3.14 -9.24 19.04
N ASP A 39 4.38 -9.52 19.45
CA ASP A 39 4.80 -9.65 20.85
C ASP A 39 5.35 -8.32 21.43
N THR A 40 5.47 -7.26 20.62
CA THR A 40 5.95 -5.93 21.06
C THR A 40 4.89 -4.86 20.77
N ASP A 41 4.43 -4.13 21.80
CA ASP A 41 3.54 -2.97 21.64
C ASP A 41 4.24 -1.85 20.80
N ASP A 42 3.46 -1.10 20.00
CA ASP A 42 3.88 0.06 19.17
C ASP A 42 4.81 -0.26 17.97
N ASN A 43 4.55 -1.33 17.19
CA ASN A 43 5.35 -1.64 15.98
C ASN A 43 4.51 -1.90 14.72
N ALA A 44 3.24 -1.52 14.73
CA ALA A 44 2.37 -1.64 13.57
C ALA A 44 2.65 -0.50 12.56
N GLU A 45 2.89 -0.86 11.30
CA GLU A 45 3.01 0.07 10.19
C GLU A 45 1.73 -0.01 9.35
N SER A 46 1.12 1.13 9.07
CA SER A 46 -0.08 1.21 8.24
C SER A 46 0.15 2.11 7.03
N ILE A 47 -0.20 1.63 5.85
CA ILE A 47 -0.04 2.35 4.60
C ILE A 47 -1.41 2.54 3.97
N ILE A 48 -1.78 3.80 3.74
CA ILE A 48 -2.98 4.17 3.01
C ILE A 48 -2.57 4.66 1.64
N THR A 49 -2.95 3.92 0.60
CA THR A 49 -2.73 4.32 -0.79
C THR A 49 -3.99 4.94 -1.36
N PHE A 50 -3.87 6.17 -1.84
CA PHE A 50 -4.87 6.83 -2.69
C PHE A 50 -4.35 6.89 -4.11
N GLY A 51 -5.04 6.22 -5.03
CA GLY A 51 -4.60 6.13 -6.41
C GLY A 51 -5.69 6.34 -7.44
N PHE A 52 -5.26 6.62 -8.65
CA PHE A 52 -6.10 6.74 -9.83
C PHE A 52 -5.43 6.05 -10.99
N ASN A 53 -6.18 5.22 -11.71
CA ASN A 53 -5.78 4.67 -12.99
C ASN A 53 -6.59 5.36 -14.09
N TYR A 54 -5.90 5.90 -15.10
CA TYR A 54 -6.49 6.45 -16.31
C TYR A 54 -6.17 5.53 -17.49
N PHE A 55 -7.21 5.01 -18.14
CA PHE A 55 -7.07 4.14 -19.31
C PHE A 55 -7.30 4.97 -20.57
N PHE A 56 -6.22 5.30 -21.30
CA PHE A 56 -6.32 6.02 -22.57
C PHE A 56 -6.95 5.14 -23.65
N ASN A 57 -6.66 3.85 -23.60
CA ASN A 57 -7.18 2.79 -24.45
C ASN A 57 -6.93 1.43 -23.76
N ASP A 58 -7.32 0.34 -24.40
CA ASP A 58 -7.11 -1.03 -23.88
C ASP A 58 -5.63 -1.44 -23.73
N TRP A 59 -4.70 -0.61 -24.26
CA TRP A 59 -3.27 -0.88 -24.29
C TRP A 59 -2.44 0.05 -23.41
N THR A 60 -2.97 1.21 -23.03
CA THR A 60 -2.22 2.29 -22.38
C THR A 60 -2.92 2.74 -21.12
N ARG A 61 -2.22 2.60 -19.98
CA ARG A 61 -2.71 2.98 -18.65
C ARG A 61 -1.70 3.87 -17.95
N LEU A 62 -2.15 5.03 -17.46
CA LEU A 62 -1.42 5.84 -16.50
C LEU A 62 -1.95 5.55 -15.10
N GLN A 63 -1.06 5.37 -14.14
CA GLN A 63 -1.37 5.16 -12.75
C GLN A 63 -0.68 6.22 -11.92
N LEU A 64 -1.42 6.79 -10.98
CA LEU A 64 -0.95 7.73 -9.99
C LEU A 64 -1.32 7.16 -8.64
N ASN A 65 -0.36 7.00 -7.73
CA ASN A 65 -0.61 6.52 -6.37
C ASN A 65 0.12 7.43 -5.39
N TYR A 66 -0.61 7.94 -4.41
CA TYR A 66 -0.09 8.62 -3.24
C TYR A 66 -0.15 7.65 -2.07
N LEU A 67 0.99 7.34 -1.48
CA LEU A 67 1.13 6.45 -0.33
C LEU A 67 1.36 7.33 0.88
N TYR A 68 0.36 7.34 1.76
CA TYR A 68 0.48 7.89 3.10
C TYR A 68 0.90 6.77 4.02
N LYS A 69 2.04 6.93 4.68
CA LYS A 69 2.60 5.92 5.58
C LYS A 69 2.51 6.45 7.01
N ALA A 70 1.92 5.65 7.89
CA ALA A 70 1.79 5.93 9.30
C ALA A 70 2.48 4.81 10.08
N GLU A 71 3.52 5.16 10.83
CA GLU A 71 4.27 4.25 11.69
C GLU A 71 3.85 4.53 13.16
N GLU A 72 3.44 3.50 13.91
CA GLU A 72 3.14 3.62 15.34
C GLU A 72 4.47 3.71 16.11
N GLY A 73 4.72 4.79 16.86
CA GLY A 73 5.92 4.99 17.69
C GLY A 73 6.76 6.22 17.32
N ASN A 74 7.37 6.25 16.15
CA ASN A 74 8.10 7.41 15.62
C ASN A 74 7.53 7.76 14.23
N GLU A 75 6.66 8.76 14.16
CA GLU A 75 6.08 9.20 12.89
C GLU A 75 7.18 9.77 11.97
N ILE A 76 7.69 8.95 11.07
CA ILE A 76 8.54 9.40 9.97
C ILE A 76 7.60 9.81 8.84
N VAL A 77 7.57 11.10 8.50
CA VAL A 77 6.79 11.60 7.36
C VAL A 77 7.50 11.19 6.07
N ASN A 78 7.19 9.98 5.57
CA ASN A 78 7.76 9.36 4.38
C ASN A 78 6.68 9.11 3.31
N ASP A 79 5.83 10.11 3.08
CA ASP A 79 4.83 10.09 2.02
C ASP A 79 5.48 9.91 0.64
N GLU A 80 4.91 9.05 -0.19
CA GLU A 80 5.43 8.76 -1.54
C GLU A 80 4.40 9.05 -2.62
N LEU A 81 4.84 9.67 -3.72
CA LEU A 81 4.05 9.82 -4.94
C LEU A 81 4.66 8.94 -6.03
N LEU A 82 3.92 7.92 -6.45
CA LEU A 82 4.28 7.02 -7.53
C LEU A 82 3.48 7.33 -8.78
N ILE A 83 4.20 7.55 -9.88
CA ILE A 83 3.63 7.72 -11.21
C ILE A 83 4.13 6.59 -12.10
N GLN A 84 3.22 5.87 -12.75
CA GLN A 84 3.55 4.75 -13.61
C GLN A 84 2.78 4.83 -14.92
N LEU A 85 3.50 4.74 -16.04
CA LEU A 85 2.90 4.58 -17.37
C LEU A 85 3.14 3.15 -17.86
N GLN A 86 2.07 2.45 -18.22
CA GLN A 86 2.13 1.12 -18.81
C GLN A 86 1.61 1.16 -20.25
N VAL A 87 2.37 0.55 -21.16
CA VAL A 87 2.02 0.36 -22.56
C VAL A 87 2.10 -1.14 -22.87
N LYS A 88 1.02 -1.70 -23.42
CA LYS A 88 0.91 -3.09 -23.86
C LYS A 88 0.97 -3.11 -25.39
N PHE A 89 1.67 -4.09 -25.96
CA PHE A 89 1.84 -4.30 -27.40
C PHE A 89 1.23 -5.63 -27.82
#